data_AF-A0A8B3S7I6-F1
#
_entry.id   AF-A0A8B3S7I6-F1
#
_cell.length_a   1.000
_cell.length_b   1.000
_cell.length_c   1.000
_cell.angle_alpha   90.00
_cell.angle_beta   90.00
_cell.angle_gamma   90.00
#
_symmetry.space_group_name_H-M   'P 1'
#
loop_
_entity.id
_entity.type
_entity.pdbx_description
1 polymer ?
#
loop_
_entity_poly.entity_id
_entity_poly.type
_entity_poly.pdbx_seq_one_letter_code
_entity_poly.pdbx_strand_id
1 'polypeptide(L)'
;MKDLSVEKAAKRVEISKPVAYIWQNRWNEAGYDGLKPKFAGGKPSKLSIQQKEQLKRILKKQNNWTTEEVKELILREFKVGYTQKQIRVILKSFKMHHAKPFPHDYRKPDDAEEHQEGHFTRVYCRFKSHERRDN
;
A
#
# COMPACT_ATOMS: atom_id res chain seq x y z
N MET A 1 50.49 -16.06 -10.76
CA MET A 1 49.50 -15.12 -10.18
C MET A 1 49.98 -14.81 -8.77
N LYS A 2 50.24 -13.56 -8.40
CA LYS A 2 50.79 -13.26 -7.05
C LYS A 2 49.72 -13.60 -6.02
N ASP A 3 50.00 -14.57 -5.15
CA ASP A 3 49.17 -14.91 -4.00
C ASP A 3 49.12 -13.73 -3.03
N LEU A 4 48.15 -12.84 -3.28
CA LEU A 4 47.81 -11.80 -2.32
C LEU A 4 47.04 -12.47 -1.19
N SER A 5 47.72 -12.65 -0.05
CA SER A 5 47.04 -12.92 1.22
C SER A 5 45.88 -11.95 1.40
N VAL A 6 44.78 -12.45 1.98
CA VAL A 6 43.56 -11.69 2.31
C VAL A 6 43.90 -10.39 3.03
N GLU A 7 44.94 -10.40 3.87
CA GLU A 7 45.44 -9.22 4.59
C GLU A 7 46.02 -8.14 3.66
N LYS A 8 46.81 -8.54 2.65
CA LYS A 8 47.38 -7.59 1.68
C LYS A 8 46.29 -6.99 0.81
N ALA A 9 45.29 -7.79 0.44
CA ALA A 9 44.12 -7.31 -0.28
C ALA A 9 43.31 -6.33 0.59
N ALA A 10 43.03 -6.68 1.86
CA ALA A 10 42.32 -5.84 2.81
C ALA A 10 42.99 -4.46 2.99
N LYS A 11 44.32 -4.45 3.15
CA LYS A 11 45.10 -3.21 3.29
C LYS A 11 45.03 -2.33 2.05
N ARG A 12 44.96 -2.90 0.84
CA ARG A 12 44.86 -2.15 -0.42
C ARG A 12 43.51 -1.48 -0.61
N VAL A 13 42.44 -2.08 -0.10
CA VAL A 13 41.07 -1.55 -0.20
C VAL A 13 40.63 -0.86 1.09
N GLU A 14 41.56 -0.62 2.02
CA GLU A 14 41.36 0.10 3.29
C GLU A 14 40.23 -0.49 4.17
N ILE A 15 40.03 -1.80 4.13
CA ILE A 15 39.09 -2.51 5.01
C ILE A 15 39.83 -3.28 6.10
N SER A 16 39.14 -3.52 7.21
CA SER A 16 39.71 -4.32 8.30
C SER A 16 39.84 -5.79 7.90
N LYS A 17 40.86 -6.47 8.44
CA LYS A 17 41.12 -7.91 8.20
C LYS A 17 39.87 -8.77 8.42
N PRO A 18 39.07 -8.62 9.50
CA PRO A 18 37.86 -9.42 9.69
C PRO A 18 36.83 -9.24 8.57
N VAL A 19 36.64 -8.02 8.07
CA VAL A 19 35.68 -7.74 6.97
C VAL A 19 36.12 -8.42 5.68
N ALA A 20 37.41 -8.42 5.39
CA ALA A 20 37.95 -9.09 4.21
C ALA A 20 37.72 -10.61 4.23
N TYR A 21 37.87 -11.27 5.39
CA TYR A 21 37.54 -12.69 5.55
C TYR A 21 36.03 -12.95 5.43
N ILE A 22 35.18 -12.06 5.95
CA ILE A 22 33.72 -12.16 5.75
C ILE A 22 33.38 -12.10 4.26
N TRP A 23 34.00 -11.20 3.50
CA TRP A 23 33.77 -11.07 2.06
C TRP A 23 34.27 -12.30 1.30
N GLN A 24 35.46 -12.81 1.64
CA GLN A 24 36.00 -14.04 1.06
C GLN A 24 35.07 -15.23 1.32
N ASN A 25 34.61 -15.42 2.55
CA ASN A 25 33.71 -16.53 2.89
C ASN A 25 32.39 -16.43 2.11
N ARG A 26 31.79 -15.22 2.06
CA ARG A 26 30.57 -14.98 1.29
C ARG A 26 30.75 -15.25 -0.21
N TRP A 27 31.91 -14.86 -0.76
CA TRP A 27 32.26 -15.15 -2.14
C TRP A 27 32.46 -16.65 -2.39
N ASN A 28 33.12 -17.36 -1.47
CA ASN A 28 33.31 -18.81 -1.59
C ASN A 28 32.00 -19.58 -1.49
N GLU A 29 31.04 -19.09 -0.69
CA GLU A 29 29.73 -19.72 -0.51
C GLU A 29 28.74 -19.42 -1.66
N ALA A 30 28.69 -18.17 -2.13
CA ALA A 30 27.62 -17.70 -3.01
C ALA A 30 28.12 -16.83 -4.19
N GLY A 31 29.43 -16.80 -4.44
CA GLY A 31 30.05 -16.01 -5.51
C GLY A 31 29.70 -14.53 -5.41
N TYR A 32 29.38 -13.94 -6.56
CA TYR A 32 28.98 -12.54 -6.67
C TYR A 32 27.72 -12.21 -5.87
N ASP A 33 26.76 -13.13 -5.77
CA ASP A 33 25.53 -12.92 -5.00
C ASP A 33 25.80 -12.80 -3.50
N GLY A 34 26.85 -13.45 -3.00
CA GLY A 34 27.30 -13.32 -1.61
C GLY A 34 27.84 -11.93 -1.25
N LEU A 35 28.34 -11.18 -2.23
CA LEU A 35 28.85 -9.82 -2.03
C LEU A 35 27.75 -8.75 -2.08
N LYS A 36 26.56 -9.09 -2.60
CA LYS A 36 25.43 -8.15 -2.61
C LYS A 36 25.05 -7.78 -1.17
N PRO A 37 24.94 -6.47 -0.84
CA PRO A 37 24.48 -6.06 0.48
C PRO A 37 23.10 -6.65 0.76
N LYS A 38 22.98 -7.37 1.88
CA LYS A 38 21.70 -7.88 2.37
C LYS A 38 20.95 -6.72 3.03
N PHE A 39 20.26 -5.92 2.22
CA PHE A 39 19.36 -4.91 2.76
C PHE A 39 18.19 -5.64 3.45
N ALA A 40 18.20 -5.71 4.78
CA ALA A 40 17.09 -6.25 5.56
C ALA A 40 15.82 -5.37 5.52
N GLY A 41 15.81 -4.34 4.66
CA GLY A 41 14.82 -3.28 4.67
C GLY A 41 14.91 -2.45 5.96
N GLY A 42 13.97 -1.52 6.10
CA GLY A 42 13.74 -0.84 7.38
C GLY A 42 12.93 -1.71 8.35
N LYS A 43 12.60 -1.15 9.51
CA LYS A 43 11.72 -1.80 10.50
C LYS A 43 10.41 -2.27 9.83
N PRO A 44 10.01 -3.54 10.01
CA PRO A 44 8.76 -4.03 9.46
C PRO A 44 7.57 -3.22 10.00
N SER A 45 6.51 -3.14 9.20
CA SER A 45 5.25 -2.51 9.59
C SER A 45 4.67 -3.19 10.84
N LYS A 46 4.00 -2.43 11.71
CA LYS A 46 3.31 -3.00 12.88
C LYS A 46 2.12 -3.89 12.48
N LEU A 47 1.61 -3.75 11.25
CA LEU A 47 0.57 -4.63 10.72
C LEU A 47 1.20 -5.85 10.06
N SER A 48 0.72 -7.03 10.43
CA SER A 48 1.07 -8.28 9.76
C SER A 48 0.56 -8.29 8.32
N ILE A 49 1.10 -9.19 7.50
CA ILE A 49 0.68 -9.37 6.11
C ILE A 49 -0.83 -9.70 6.05
N GLN A 50 -1.30 -10.57 6.94
CA GLN A 50 -2.72 -10.94 7.03
C GLN A 50 -3.62 -9.76 7.42
N GLN A 51 -3.19 -8.94 8.39
CA GLN A 51 -3.93 -7.75 8.80
C GLN A 51 -4.01 -6.72 7.68
N LYS A 52 -2.94 -6.54 6.89
CA LYS A 52 -2.95 -5.67 5.71
C LYS A 52 -3.94 -6.14 4.66
N GLU A 53 -4.01 -7.45 4.41
CA GLU A 53 -4.97 -7.99 3.43
C GLU A 53 -6.42 -7.85 3.92
N GLN A 54 -6.65 -8.06 5.22
CA GLN A 54 -7.96 -7.80 5.83
C GLN A 54 -8.35 -6.33 5.74
N LEU A 55 -7.44 -5.41 6.07
CA LEU A 55 -7.66 -3.97 5.93
C LEU A 55 -8.00 -3.61 4.48
N LYS A 56 -7.27 -4.14 3.50
CA LYS A 56 -7.53 -3.93 2.07
C LYS A 56 -8.92 -4.41 1.65
N ARG A 57 -9.39 -5.54 2.19
CA ARG A 57 -10.77 -6.03 1.94
C ARG A 57 -11.83 -5.08 2.52
N ILE A 58 -11.61 -4.56 3.72
CA ILE A 58 -12.54 -3.60 4.36
C ILE A 58 -12.60 -2.30 3.54
N LEU A 59 -11.44 -1.77 3.17
CA LEU A 59 -11.34 -0.53 2.39
C LEU A 59 -11.96 -0.64 1.00
N LYS A 60 -12.04 -1.84 0.40
CA LYS A 60 -12.70 -2.05 -0.89
C LYS A 60 -14.23 -2.03 -0.82
N LYS A 61 -14.84 -2.20 0.36
CA LYS A 61 -16.30 -2.23 0.50
C LYS A 61 -16.96 -0.86 0.33
N GLN A 62 -16.20 0.22 0.59
CA GLN A 62 -16.70 1.59 0.51
C GLN A 62 -15.67 2.44 -0.23
N ASN A 63 -16.14 3.32 -1.12
CA ASN A 63 -15.25 4.04 -2.04
C ASN A 63 -14.59 5.28 -1.42
N ASN A 64 -15.20 5.84 -0.35
CA ASN A 64 -14.83 7.12 0.22
C ASN A 64 -14.34 6.93 1.66
N TRP A 65 -13.02 6.93 1.86
CA TRP A 65 -12.40 6.89 3.18
C TRP A 65 -11.52 8.11 3.40
N THR A 66 -11.67 8.75 4.56
CA THR A 66 -10.74 9.76 5.05
C THR A 66 -9.55 9.11 5.76
N THR A 67 -8.44 9.85 5.89
CA THR A 67 -7.24 9.31 6.56
C THR A 67 -7.50 9.06 8.05
N GLU A 68 -8.34 9.88 8.67
CA GLU A 68 -8.81 9.79 10.05
C GLU A 68 -9.62 8.51 10.29
N GLU A 69 -10.62 8.24 9.45
CA GLU A 69 -11.45 7.04 9.57
C GLU A 69 -10.60 5.77 9.42
N VAL A 70 -9.64 5.75 8.48
CA VAL A 70 -8.74 4.61 8.32
C VAL A 70 -7.85 4.42 9.56
N LYS A 71 -7.38 5.51 10.16
CA LYS A 71 -6.58 5.45 11.40
C LYS A 71 -7.41 4.84 12.54
N GLU A 72 -8.65 5.29 12.69
CA GLU A 72 -9.55 4.84 13.75
C GLU A 72 -9.99 3.39 13.54
N LEU A 73 -10.27 3.00 12.29
CA LEU A 73 -10.52 1.61 11.90
C LEU A 73 -9.36 0.70 12.31
N ILE A 74 -8.12 1.09 11.99
CA ILE A 74 -6.94 0.27 12.33
C ILE A 74 -6.76 0.15 13.84
N LEU A 75 -7.01 1.24 14.57
CA LEU A 75 -6.95 1.23 16.03
C LEU A 75 -8.03 0.32 16.62
N ARG A 76 -9.25 0.32 16.07
CA ARG A 76 -10.36 -0.49 16.55
C ARG A 76 -10.15 -1.99 16.27
N GLU A 77 -9.86 -2.34 15.02
CA GLU A 77 -9.79 -3.72 14.53
C GLU A 77 -8.49 -4.43 14.92
N PHE A 78 -7.36 -3.72 14.86
CA PHE A 78 -6.05 -4.34 15.05
C PHE A 78 -5.34 -3.89 16.33
N LYS A 79 -5.91 -2.93 17.08
CA LYS A 79 -5.29 -2.35 18.30
C LYS A 79 -3.89 -1.77 18.04
N VAL A 80 -3.65 -1.30 16.82
CA VAL A 80 -2.37 -0.70 16.40
C VAL A 80 -2.53 0.80 16.20
N GLY A 81 -1.77 1.58 16.96
CA GLY A 81 -1.69 3.03 16.78
C GLY A 81 -0.70 3.44 15.68
N TYR A 82 -1.17 4.27 14.74
CA TYR A 82 -0.37 4.91 13.71
C TYR A 82 -0.58 6.42 13.63
N THR A 83 0.41 7.13 13.10
CA THR A 83 0.26 8.54 12.69
C THR A 83 -0.40 8.64 11.33
N GLN A 84 -1.03 9.77 11.00
CA GLN A 84 -1.62 10.00 9.67
C GLN A 84 -0.61 9.77 8.53
N LYS A 85 0.65 10.19 8.72
CA LYS A 85 1.74 9.96 7.75
C LYS A 85 1.92 8.47 7.46
N GLN A 86 1.91 7.63 8.50
CA GLN A 86 2.04 6.18 8.36
C GLN A 86 0.83 5.57 7.64
N ILE A 87 -0.38 6.07 7.92
CA ILE A 87 -1.59 5.65 7.19
C ILE A 87 -1.45 5.96 5.70
N ARG A 88 -0.98 7.16 5.33
CA ARG A 88 -0.74 7.52 3.92
C ARG A 88 0.28 6.59 3.25
N VAL A 89 1.35 6.20 3.95
CA VAL A 89 2.34 5.23 3.44
C VAL A 89 1.70 3.86 3.22
N ILE A 90 0.87 3.40 4.16
CA ILE A 90 0.15 2.12 4.05
C ILE A 90 -0.83 2.16 2.86
N LEU A 91 -1.64 3.21 2.73
CA LEU A 91 -2.59 3.37 1.62
C LEU A 91 -1.89 3.41 0.25
N LYS A 92 -0.75 4.12 0.15
CA LYS A 92 0.09 4.09 -1.05
C LYS A 92 0.60 2.69 -1.39
N SER A 93 0.97 1.89 -0.38
CA SER A 93 1.39 0.50 -0.60
C SER A 93 0.27 -0.38 -1.16
N PHE A 94 -1.00 -0.01 -0.94
CA PHE A 94 -2.16 -0.67 -1.52
C PHE A 94 -2.55 -0.16 -2.91
N LYS A 95 -1.77 0.77 -3.48
CA LYS A 95 -2.07 1.50 -4.73
C LYS A 95 -3.39 2.30 -4.68
N MET A 96 -3.80 2.73 -3.48
CA MET A 96 -4.96 3.61 -3.32
C MET A 96 -4.51 5.06 -3.47
N HIS A 97 -5.08 5.77 -4.46
CA HIS A 97 -4.76 7.16 -4.72
C HIS A 97 -5.68 8.09 -3.92
N HIS A 98 -5.17 9.29 -3.59
CA HIS A 98 -5.98 10.32 -2.96
C HIS A 98 -6.97 10.88 -3.97
N ALA A 99 -8.27 10.80 -3.65
CA ALA A 99 -9.29 11.57 -4.34
C ALA A 99 -9.56 12.85 -3.55
N LYS A 100 -9.84 13.96 -4.25
CA LYS A 100 -10.39 15.15 -3.61
C LYS A 100 -11.80 14.78 -3.12
N PRO A 101 -12.12 14.90 -1.82
CA PRO A 101 -13.49 14.72 -1.36
C PRO A 101 -14.40 15.66 -2.14
N PHE A 102 -15.53 15.15 -2.63
CA PHE A 102 -16.53 16.02 -3.25
C PHE A 102 -17.02 17.03 -2.20
N PRO A 103 -17.24 18.31 -2.58
CA PRO A 103 -17.85 19.27 -1.68
C PRO A 103 -19.22 18.73 -1.23
N HIS A 104 -19.45 18.67 0.07
CA HIS A 104 -20.76 18.33 0.60
C HIS A 104 -21.73 19.46 0.24
N ASP A 105 -22.65 19.22 -0.68
CA ASP A 105 -23.67 20.21 -1.04
C ASP A 105 -24.73 20.25 0.07
N TYR A 106 -24.62 21.25 0.94
CA TYR A 106 -25.52 21.48 2.06
C TYR A 106 -26.95 21.88 1.63
N ARG A 107 -27.18 22.14 0.33
CA ARG A 107 -28.51 22.42 -0.24
C ARG A 107 -29.24 21.14 -0.66
N LYS A 108 -28.59 19.98 -0.59
CA LYS A 108 -29.20 18.68 -0.88
C LYS A 108 -30.15 18.32 0.27
N PRO A 109 -31.47 18.20 0.03
CA PRO A 109 -32.41 17.75 1.06
C PRO A 109 -32.12 16.28 1.44
N ASP A 110 -32.42 15.88 2.68
CA ASP A 110 -32.12 14.52 3.17
C ASP A 110 -32.81 13.42 2.34
N ASP A 111 -33.99 13.70 1.77
CA ASP A 111 -34.77 12.77 0.92
C ASP A 111 -34.31 12.74 -0.55
N ALA A 112 -33.16 13.33 -0.88
CA ALA A 112 -32.72 13.47 -2.27
C ALA A 112 -32.37 12.13 -2.95
N GLU A 113 -31.93 11.11 -2.22
CA GLU A 113 -31.62 9.79 -2.82
C GLU A 113 -32.89 9.08 -3.31
N GLU A 114 -34.00 9.17 -2.57
CA GLU A 114 -35.28 8.55 -2.90
C GLU A 114 -35.92 9.19 -4.15
N HIS A 115 -35.74 10.51 -4.34
CA HIS A 115 -36.21 11.24 -5.52
C HIS A 115 -35.42 10.90 -6.79
N GLN A 116 -34.13 10.60 -6.67
CA GLN A 116 -33.29 10.26 -7.82
C GLN A 116 -33.61 8.86 -8.37
N GLU A 117 -33.89 7.89 -7.51
CA GLU A 117 -34.31 6.55 -7.93
C GLU A 117 -35.68 6.55 -8.63
N GLY A 118 -36.64 7.33 -8.10
CA GLY A 118 -37.99 7.48 -8.69
C GLY A 118 -37.98 8.19 -10.05
N HIS A 119 -37.14 9.21 -10.23
CA HIS A 119 -37.00 9.88 -11.52
C HIS A 119 -36.30 8.98 -12.55
N PHE A 120 -35.26 8.26 -12.15
CA PHE A 120 -34.52 7.37 -13.06
C PHE A 120 -35.40 6.20 -13.55
N THR A 121 -36.17 5.57 -12.66
CA THR A 121 -37.14 4.53 -13.05
C THR A 121 -38.24 5.08 -13.95
N ARG A 122 -38.74 6.29 -13.70
CA ARG A 122 -39.79 6.91 -14.53
C ARG A 122 -39.30 7.25 -15.93
N VAL A 123 -38.08 7.78 -16.07
CA VAL A 123 -37.44 8.05 -17.37
C VAL A 123 -37.13 6.75 -18.10
N TYR A 124 -36.57 5.75 -17.41
CA TYR A 124 -36.25 4.46 -18.01
C TYR A 124 -37.50 3.71 -18.49
N CYS A 125 -38.59 3.70 -17.70
CA CYS A 125 -39.87 3.16 -18.12
C CYS A 125 -40.48 3.91 -19.32
N ARG A 126 -40.34 5.25 -19.37
CA ARG A 126 -40.81 6.07 -20.50
C ARG A 126 -40.03 5.78 -21.78
N PHE A 127 -38.71 5.60 -21.66
CA PHE A 127 -37.82 5.28 -22.78
C PHE A 127 -38.08 3.87 -23.32
N LYS A 128 -38.17 2.86 -22.45
CA LYS A 128 -38.51 1.48 -22.83
C LYS A 128 -39.91 1.30 -23.42
N SER A 129 -40.84 2.22 -23.14
CA SER A 129 -42.18 2.23 -23.73
C SER A 129 -42.24 2.86 -25.13
N HIS A 130 -41.23 3.63 -25.54
CA HIS A 130 -41.07 4.09 -26.93
C HIS A 130 -40.45 2.99 -27.80
N GLU A 131 -39.44 2.28 -27.29
CA GLU A 131 -38.78 1.16 -27.98
C GLU A 131 -39.75 0.01 -28.37
N ARG A 132 -40.88 -0.15 -27.66
CA ARG A 132 -41.92 -1.16 -27.98
C ARG A 132 -43.00 -0.69 -28.95
N ARG A 133 -42.98 0.56 -29.42
CA ARG A 133 -43.92 1.09 -30.43
C ARG A 133 -43.30 1.21 -31.83
N ASP A 134 -41.98 1.10 -31.93
CA ASP A 134 -41.22 1.23 -33.18
C ASP A 134 -40.79 -0.15 -33.78
N ASN A 135 -41.40 -1.25 -33.31
CA ASN A 135 -41.20 -2.62 -33.80
C ASN A 135 -42.55 -3.34 -33.90
#